data_AF-E7AA79-F1
#
_entry.id   AF-E7AA79-F1
#
_cell.length_a   1.000
_cell.length_b   1.000
_cell.length_c   1.000
_cell.angle_alpha   90.00
_cell.angle_beta   90.00
_cell.angle_gamma   90.00
#
_symmetry.space_group_name_H-M   'P 1'
#
loop_
_entity.id
_entity.type
_entity.pdbx_description
1 polymer ?
#
loop_
_entity_poly.entity_id
_entity_poly.type
_entity_poly.pdbx_seq_one_letter_code
_entity_poly.pdbx_strand_id
1 'polypeptide(L)'
;MAILGKLNTLEHLFRKTRELETLYSYLTNMLTSEHAWHQALRNQKEGSSKRPLEHGMHAMEIVYRPTQDGVLETHRAYVDFLLVVEGSELVLWNDITDLKVQDSYDASIDRQTYYAHSNPCAIPMHAGMLGIFMDYDAHTTRPMDSKLVRKVVAKVPKELIKLKL
;
A
#
# COMPACT_ATOMS: atom_id res chain seq x y z
N MET A 1 -2.92 -8.73 -10.89
CA MET A 1 -1.62 -8.15 -11.29
C MET A 1 -1.21 -7.02 -10.37
N ALA A 2 -0.53 -7.40 -9.29
CA ALA A 2 0.23 -6.49 -8.47
C ALA A 2 1.58 -6.14 -9.13
N ILE A 3 2.09 -4.93 -8.87
CA ILE A 3 3.42 -4.48 -9.29
C ILE A 3 4.25 -4.23 -8.04
N LEU A 4 5.43 -4.83 -7.95
CA LEU A 4 6.32 -4.67 -6.80
C LEU A 4 7.74 -4.33 -7.24
N GLY A 5 8.39 -3.45 -6.50
CA GLY A 5 9.76 -3.03 -6.79
C GLY A 5 10.24 -1.88 -5.91
N LYS A 6 11.43 -1.36 -6.19
CA LYS A 6 11.90 -0.13 -5.56
C LYS A 6 11.22 1.07 -6.19
N LEU A 7 10.82 2.06 -5.37
CA LEU A 7 10.12 3.26 -5.85
C LEU A 7 10.89 3.95 -6.99
N ASN A 8 12.21 4.10 -6.85
CA ASN A 8 13.06 4.74 -7.86
C ASN A 8 13.12 3.94 -9.18
N THR A 9 13.13 2.61 -9.12
CA THR A 9 13.09 1.76 -10.32
C THR A 9 11.73 1.82 -11.01
N LEU A 10 10.65 2.08 -10.26
CA LEU A 10 9.28 2.18 -10.74
C LEU A 10 8.88 3.60 -11.20
N GLU A 11 9.79 4.59 -11.18
CA GLU A 11 9.50 5.98 -11.54
C GLU A 11 8.78 6.13 -12.88
N HIS A 12 9.16 5.33 -13.87
CA HIS A 12 8.59 5.38 -15.22
C HIS A 12 7.07 5.15 -15.26
N LEU A 13 6.50 4.49 -14.24
CA LEU A 13 5.05 4.27 -14.11
C LEU A 13 4.28 5.56 -13.81
N PHE A 14 4.95 6.60 -13.31
CA PHE A 14 4.32 7.83 -12.83
C PHE A 14 4.36 9.00 -13.83
N ARG A 15 5.15 8.91 -14.90
CA ARG A 15 5.48 10.03 -15.80
C ARG A 15 4.41 10.38 -16.87
N LYS A 16 3.22 9.79 -16.83
CA LYS A 16 2.22 9.93 -17.93
C LYS A 16 1.14 10.97 -17.65
N THR A 17 0.94 11.33 -16.38
CA THR A 17 -0.19 12.14 -15.94
C THR A 17 0.24 12.96 -14.73
N ARG A 18 -0.23 14.20 -14.64
CA ARG A 18 0.06 15.09 -13.51
C ARG A 18 -0.33 14.47 -12.17
N GLU A 19 -1.43 13.73 -12.13
CA GLU A 19 -1.93 13.03 -10.94
C GLU A 19 -0.90 12.05 -10.37
N LEU A 20 -0.33 11.22 -11.25
CA LEU A 20 0.70 10.25 -10.87
C LEU A 20 2.04 10.92 -10.57
N GLU A 21 2.38 12.04 -11.23
CA GLU A 21 3.58 12.83 -10.87
C GLU A 21 3.44 13.45 -9.47
N THR A 22 2.26 13.94 -9.11
CA THR A 22 1.96 14.42 -7.76
C THR A 22 2.08 13.29 -6.73
N LEU A 23 1.53 12.11 -7.04
CA LEU A 23 1.68 10.92 -6.19
C LEU A 23 3.15 10.53 -6.02
N TYR A 24 3.91 10.48 -7.10
CA TYR A 24 5.33 10.13 -7.06
C TYR A 24 6.12 11.10 -6.19
N SER A 25 5.88 12.40 -6.36
CA SER A 25 6.50 13.44 -5.53
C SER A 25 6.20 13.23 -4.05
N TYR A 26 4.96 12.86 -3.70
CA TYR A 26 4.61 12.49 -2.33
C TYR A 26 5.40 11.27 -1.83
N LEU A 27 5.40 10.17 -2.59
CA LEU A 27 6.09 8.94 -2.22
C LEU A 27 7.61 9.15 -2.08
N THR A 28 8.23 9.95 -2.95
CA THR A 28 9.66 10.31 -2.86
C THR A 28 9.92 11.16 -1.62
N ASN A 29 9.08 12.15 -1.33
CA ASN A 29 9.19 12.96 -0.12
C ASN A 29 9.06 12.14 1.16
N MET A 30 8.30 11.03 1.14
CA MET A 30 8.24 10.09 2.27
C MET A 30 9.55 9.33 2.47
N LEU A 31 10.43 9.24 1.47
CA LEU A 31 11.76 8.63 1.59
C LEU A 31 12.89 9.65 1.82
N THR A 32 12.62 10.96 1.71
CA THR A 32 13.61 12.02 1.92
C THR A 32 13.70 12.39 3.40
N SER A 33 14.84 12.09 4.05
CA SER A 33 15.00 12.25 5.50
C SER A 33 14.76 13.68 6.00
N GLU A 34 15.09 14.68 5.20
CA GLU A 34 14.99 16.11 5.53
C GLU A 34 13.57 16.65 5.32
N HIS A 35 12.72 15.92 4.59
CA HIS A 35 11.38 16.36 4.27
C HIS A 35 10.47 16.28 5.50
N ALA A 36 9.62 17.30 5.67
CA ALA A 36 8.74 17.43 6.83
C ALA A 36 7.80 16.22 6.99
N TRP A 37 7.29 15.65 5.89
CA TRP A 37 6.41 14.47 5.93
C TRP A 37 7.12 13.22 6.43
N HIS A 38 8.36 12.97 6.00
CA HIS A 38 9.15 11.86 6.50
C HIS A 38 9.42 12.02 8.01
N GLN A 39 9.83 13.21 8.43
CA GLN A 39 10.07 13.50 9.86
C GLN A 39 8.80 13.36 10.70
N ALA A 40 7.65 13.78 10.18
CA ALA A 40 6.36 13.61 10.84
C ALA A 40 6.04 12.12 11.05
N LEU A 41 6.16 11.28 10.01
CA LEU A 41 5.93 9.84 10.12
C LEU A 41 6.93 9.15 11.06
N ARG A 42 8.21 9.56 11.04
CA ARG A 42 9.23 9.02 11.95
C ARG A 42 8.88 9.28 13.42
N ASN A 43 8.41 10.49 13.71
CA ASN A 43 8.06 10.94 15.06
C ASN A 43 6.63 10.55 15.48
N GLN A 44 5.81 10.00 14.58
CA GLN A 44 4.47 9.53 14.90
C GLN A 44 4.52 8.35 15.88
N LYS A 45 3.59 8.34 16.84
CA LYS A 45 3.33 7.15 17.68
C LYS A 45 2.67 6.05 16.85
N GLU A 46 2.63 4.85 17.39
CA GLU A 46 1.87 3.75 16.77
C GLU A 46 0.41 4.13 16.55
N GLY A 47 -0.10 3.74 15.39
CA GLY A 47 -1.41 4.13 14.89
C GLY A 47 -1.35 4.48 13.40
N SER A 48 -2.49 4.95 12.90
CA SER A 48 -2.60 5.45 11.54
C SER A 48 -3.16 6.87 11.54
N SER A 49 -2.72 7.67 10.58
CA SER A 49 -3.30 8.98 10.30
C SER A 49 -3.61 9.09 8.82
N LYS A 50 -4.70 9.81 8.49
CA LYS A 50 -5.10 10.04 7.09
C LYS A 50 -4.59 11.39 6.65
N ARG A 51 -3.86 11.42 5.54
CA ARG A 51 -3.41 12.65 4.86
C ARG A 51 -4.17 12.81 3.53
N PRO A 52 -4.95 13.89 3.35
CA PRO A 52 -5.48 14.25 2.05
C PRO A 52 -4.34 14.57 1.08
N LEU A 53 -4.46 14.09 -0.16
CA LEU A 53 -3.60 14.45 -1.27
C LEU A 53 -4.44 15.12 -2.36
N GLU A 54 -3.80 15.61 -3.43
CA GLU A 54 -4.52 16.20 -4.56
C GLU A 54 -5.29 15.13 -5.36
N HIS A 55 -6.18 15.58 -6.26
CA HIS A 55 -6.89 14.71 -7.23
C HIS A 55 -7.73 13.60 -6.59
N GLY A 56 -8.28 13.81 -5.40
CA GLY A 56 -9.10 12.82 -4.70
C GLY A 56 -8.30 11.67 -4.08
N MET A 57 -6.98 11.71 -4.16
CA MET A 57 -6.10 10.76 -3.49
C MET A 57 -6.03 11.03 -1.99
N HIS A 58 -5.68 10.01 -1.22
CA HIS A 58 -5.30 10.18 0.18
C HIS A 58 -4.30 9.11 0.59
N ALA A 59 -3.47 9.41 1.59
CA ALA A 59 -2.54 8.44 2.16
C ALA A 59 -2.93 8.07 3.59
N MET A 60 -2.83 6.78 3.90
CA MET A 60 -2.81 6.29 5.27
C MET A 60 -1.34 6.18 5.71
N GLU A 61 -0.94 7.01 6.66
CA GLU A 61 0.40 7.03 7.25
C GLU A 61 0.40 6.16 8.51
N ILE A 62 1.09 5.02 8.45
CA ILE A 62 0.91 3.91 9.40
C ILE A 62 2.23 3.63 10.10
N VAL A 63 2.18 3.60 11.43
CA VAL A 63 3.27 3.17 12.31
C VAL A 63 2.74 2.03 13.17
N TYR A 64 3.31 0.84 13.05
CA TYR A 64 2.79 -0.34 13.76
C TYR A 64 3.81 -1.47 13.83
N ARG A 65 3.53 -2.47 14.67
CA ARG A 65 4.19 -3.78 14.63
C ARG A 65 3.29 -4.76 13.89
N PRO A 66 3.72 -5.33 12.76
CA PRO A 66 2.91 -6.30 12.04
C PRO A 66 2.57 -7.52 12.90
N THR A 67 1.37 -8.05 12.73
CA THR A 67 0.87 -9.24 13.45
C THR A 67 0.52 -10.36 12.48
N GLN A 68 0.31 -11.57 12.99
CA GLN A 68 -0.12 -12.70 12.15
C GLN A 68 -1.58 -12.59 11.71
N ASP A 69 -2.37 -11.75 12.38
CA ASP A 69 -3.83 -11.64 12.25
C ASP A 69 -4.26 -10.57 11.23
N GLY A 70 -3.40 -10.26 10.26
CA GLY A 70 -3.75 -9.36 9.17
C GLY A 70 -4.96 -9.86 8.39
N VAL A 71 -5.91 -8.96 8.10
CA VAL A 71 -7.09 -9.26 7.29
C VAL A 71 -6.71 -9.25 5.81
N LEU A 72 -7.08 -10.30 5.08
CA LEU A 72 -6.90 -10.41 3.64
C LEU A 72 -8.05 -9.67 2.94
N GLU A 73 -7.72 -8.60 2.20
CA GLU A 73 -8.72 -7.68 1.65
C GLU A 73 -8.38 -7.16 0.25
N THR A 74 -9.41 -6.65 -0.44
CA THR A 74 -9.32 -5.88 -1.69
C THR A 74 -10.14 -4.60 -1.63
N HIS A 75 -9.85 -3.68 -2.56
CA HIS A 75 -10.51 -2.39 -2.74
C HIS A 75 -10.97 -2.25 -4.20
N ARG A 76 -12.13 -1.63 -4.46
CA ARG A 76 -12.67 -1.49 -5.83
C ARG A 76 -12.61 -0.06 -6.36
N ALA A 77 -12.76 0.93 -5.49
CA ALA A 77 -12.73 2.35 -5.86
C ALA A 77 -11.29 2.88 -5.91
N TYR A 78 -10.41 2.36 -5.08
CA TYR A 78 -9.01 2.78 -5.01
C TYR A 78 -8.04 1.66 -5.36
N VAL A 79 -6.91 2.05 -5.95
CA VAL A 79 -5.70 1.25 -6.10
C VAL A 79 -4.74 1.64 -4.97
N ASP A 80 -4.13 0.63 -4.36
CA ASP A 80 -3.24 0.80 -3.22
C ASP A 80 -1.80 0.93 -3.67
N PHE A 81 -1.13 1.99 -3.23
CA PHE A 81 0.31 2.21 -3.36
C PHE A 81 0.93 2.11 -1.97
N LEU A 82 1.33 0.90 -1.60
CA LEU A 82 1.95 0.58 -0.31
C LEU A 82 3.46 0.77 -0.41
N LEU A 83 3.98 1.81 0.22
CA LEU A 83 5.42 2.10 0.31
C LEU A 83 5.89 1.86 1.74
N VAL A 84 6.84 0.94 1.91
CA VAL A 84 7.57 0.81 3.18
C VAL A 84 8.58 1.95 3.28
N VAL A 85 8.44 2.80 4.29
CA VAL A 85 9.32 3.96 4.53
C VAL A 85 10.47 3.56 5.45
N GLU A 86 10.17 2.79 6.50
CA GLU A 86 11.16 2.32 7.48
C GLU A 86 10.78 0.92 7.98
N GLY A 87 11.79 0.10 8.30
CA GLY A 87 11.59 -1.27 8.73
C GLY A 87 11.28 -2.20 7.55
N SER A 88 10.58 -3.29 7.85
CA SER A 88 10.30 -4.34 6.88
C SER A 88 9.15 -5.25 7.31
N GLU A 89 8.38 -5.73 6.35
CA GLU A 89 7.21 -6.58 6.55
C GLU A 89 7.09 -7.61 5.43
N LEU A 90 6.29 -8.65 5.63
CA LEU A 90 5.83 -9.51 4.54
C LEU A 90 4.51 -8.94 4.02
N VAL A 91 4.39 -8.78 2.71
CA VAL A 91 3.08 -8.64 2.08
C VAL A 91 2.67 -10.01 1.55
N LEU A 92 1.51 -10.47 1.99
CA LEU A 92 0.86 -11.63 1.40
C LEU A 92 -0.04 -11.16 0.27
N TRP A 93 0.02 -11.83 -0.86
CA TRP A 93 -0.77 -11.55 -2.04
C TRP A 93 -1.42 -12.82 -2.58
N ASN A 94 -2.65 -12.68 -3.06
CA ASN A 94 -3.42 -13.69 -3.76
C ASN A 94 -4.28 -13.02 -4.85
N ASP A 95 -4.52 -13.72 -5.95
CA ASP A 95 -5.57 -13.33 -6.89
C ASP A 95 -6.94 -13.71 -6.28
N ILE A 96 -7.92 -12.81 -6.41
CA ILE A 96 -9.27 -13.06 -5.87
C ILE A 96 -9.95 -14.29 -6.48
N THR A 97 -9.54 -14.76 -7.66
CA THR A 97 -10.12 -15.97 -8.28
C THR A 97 -9.85 -17.24 -7.48
N ASP A 98 -8.80 -17.22 -6.66
CA ASP A 98 -8.37 -18.36 -5.85
C ASP A 98 -8.94 -18.31 -4.42
N LEU A 99 -9.74 -17.28 -4.10
CA LEU A 99 -10.18 -17.00 -2.74
C LEU A 99 -11.67 -17.19 -2.54
N LYS A 100 -12.01 -17.62 -1.33
CA LYS A 100 -13.39 -17.61 -0.83
C LYS A 100 -13.65 -16.29 -0.10
N VAL A 101 -14.69 -15.57 -0.54
CA VAL A 101 -15.17 -14.37 0.14
C VAL A 101 -15.59 -14.70 1.57
N GLN A 102 -15.11 -13.91 2.53
CA GLN A 102 -15.50 -13.98 3.94
C GLN A 102 -16.61 -12.98 4.21
N ASP A 103 -16.33 -11.68 4.00
CA ASP A 103 -17.33 -10.61 4.06
C ASP A 103 -17.50 -9.98 2.68
N SER A 104 -18.75 -9.76 2.29
CA SER A 104 -19.09 -9.13 1.01
C SER A 104 -18.61 -7.67 0.94
N TYR A 105 -18.46 -7.16 -0.28
CA TYR A 105 -17.99 -5.80 -0.50
C TYR A 105 -18.87 -4.73 0.17
N ASP A 106 -18.24 -3.90 1.00
CA ASP A 106 -18.81 -2.72 1.63
C ASP A 106 -18.27 -1.46 0.95
N ALA A 107 -19.15 -0.75 0.22
CA ALA A 107 -18.80 0.46 -0.51
C ALA A 107 -18.47 1.66 0.40
N SER A 108 -18.91 1.66 1.66
CA SER A 108 -18.67 2.77 2.59
C SER A 108 -17.21 2.85 3.04
N ILE A 109 -16.52 1.70 3.07
CA ILE A 109 -15.12 1.56 3.44
C ILE A 109 -14.25 1.02 2.30
N ASP A 110 -14.85 0.86 1.11
CA ASP A 110 -14.24 0.29 -0.09
C ASP A 110 -13.52 -1.04 0.17
N ARG A 111 -14.19 -2.02 0.79
CA ARG A 111 -13.51 -3.25 1.21
C ARG A 111 -14.33 -4.51 0.99
N GLN A 112 -13.67 -5.56 0.50
CA GLN A 112 -14.13 -6.95 0.57
C GLN A 112 -13.06 -7.80 1.27
N THR A 113 -13.46 -8.76 2.10
CA THR A 113 -12.50 -9.63 2.83
C THR A 113 -12.61 -11.07 2.38
N TYR A 114 -11.56 -11.84 2.64
CA TYR A 114 -11.43 -13.22 2.20
C TYR A 114 -10.89 -14.10 3.30
N TYR A 115 -11.28 -15.37 3.27
CA TYR A 115 -10.62 -16.38 4.10
C TYR A 115 -9.16 -16.51 3.68
N ALA A 116 -8.27 -16.74 4.66
CA ALA A 116 -6.85 -16.93 4.39
C ALA A 116 -6.63 -18.10 3.42
N HIS A 117 -5.78 -17.88 2.42
CA HIS A 117 -5.33 -18.93 1.51
C HIS A 117 -4.23 -19.77 2.18
N SER A 118 -4.20 -21.08 1.93
CA SER A 118 -3.19 -21.97 2.52
C SER A 118 -1.78 -21.72 1.95
N ASN A 119 -1.69 -21.25 0.71
CA ASN A 119 -0.44 -20.99 0.00
C ASN A 119 -0.45 -19.56 -0.59
N PRO A 120 -0.32 -18.50 0.23
CA PRO A 120 -0.22 -17.14 -0.30
C PRO A 120 1.14 -16.90 -0.95
N CYS A 121 1.20 -15.99 -1.92
CA CYS A 121 2.49 -15.45 -2.34
C CYS A 121 2.97 -14.50 -1.25
N ALA A 122 4.11 -14.80 -0.62
CA ALA A 122 4.68 -13.98 0.44
C ALA A 122 5.88 -13.19 -0.09
N ILE A 123 5.79 -11.87 -0.06
CA ILE A 123 6.79 -10.98 -0.64
C ILE A 123 7.44 -10.15 0.48
N PRO A 124 8.76 -10.30 0.71
CA PRO A 124 9.49 -9.46 1.65
C PRO A 124 9.57 -8.02 1.14
N MET A 125 9.02 -7.11 1.92
CA MET A 125 9.01 -5.67 1.64
C MET A 125 9.87 -4.95 2.69
N HIS A 126 10.80 -4.12 2.23
CA HIS A 126 11.67 -3.33 3.10
C HIS A 126 11.73 -1.87 2.64
N ALA A 127 12.26 -0.98 3.48
CA ALA A 127 12.37 0.46 3.21
C ALA A 127 12.71 0.79 1.73
N GLY A 128 11.89 1.65 1.13
CA GLY A 128 11.94 2.06 -0.27
C GLY A 128 11.29 1.11 -1.27
N MET A 129 10.76 -0.04 -0.85
CA MET A 129 9.94 -0.90 -1.71
C MET A 129 8.49 -0.42 -1.75
N LEU A 130 7.93 -0.42 -2.96
CA LEU A 130 6.56 -0.10 -3.29
C LEU A 130 5.84 -1.36 -3.81
N GLY A 131 4.65 -1.62 -3.29
CA GLY A 131 3.66 -2.53 -3.86
C GLY A 131 2.46 -1.74 -4.39
N ILE A 132 2.02 -2.06 -5.60
CA ILE A 132 0.82 -1.48 -6.23
C ILE A 132 -0.20 -2.62 -6.37
N PHE A 133 -1.34 -2.51 -5.68
CA PHE A 133 -2.38 -3.54 -5.62
C PHE A 133 -3.68 -3.03 -6.23
N MET A 134 -4.15 -3.73 -7.26
CA MET A 134 -5.40 -3.44 -7.97
C MET A 134 -6.59 -4.12 -7.28
N ASP A 135 -7.76 -4.01 -7.91
CA ASP A 135 -9.03 -4.49 -7.35
C ASP A 135 -9.18 -6.02 -7.26
N TYR A 136 -8.35 -6.75 -7.99
CA TYR A 136 -8.26 -8.22 -7.95
C TYR A 136 -7.07 -8.73 -7.12
N ASP A 137 -6.26 -7.84 -6.54
CA ASP A 137 -5.06 -8.21 -5.79
C ASP A 137 -5.37 -8.23 -4.29
N ALA A 138 -5.89 -9.36 -3.80
CA ALA A 138 -6.14 -9.53 -2.38
C ALA A 138 -4.81 -9.54 -1.63
N HIS A 139 -4.70 -8.69 -0.61
CA HIS A 139 -3.45 -8.54 0.11
C HIS A 139 -3.64 -8.34 1.61
N THR A 140 -2.60 -8.69 2.35
CA THR A 140 -2.47 -8.40 3.78
C THR A 140 -1.00 -8.34 4.16
N THR A 141 -0.70 -8.00 5.41
CA THR A 141 0.68 -7.89 5.90
C THR A 141 0.93 -8.80 7.08
N ARG A 142 2.16 -9.31 7.17
CA ARG A 142 2.63 -10.16 8.27
C ARG A 142 4.00 -9.72 8.76
N PRO A 143 4.38 -10.07 9.99
CA PRO A 143 5.71 -9.77 10.51
C PRO A 143 6.77 -10.59 9.77
N MET A 144 7.84 -9.90 9.41
CA MET A 144 9.12 -10.53 9.09
C MET A 144 10.01 -10.63 10.33
N ASP A 145 9.87 -9.66 11.24
CA ASP A 145 10.42 -9.67 12.60
C ASP A 145 9.45 -8.94 13.57
N SER A 146 9.85 -8.74 14.82
CA SER A 146 9.05 -8.03 15.84
C SER A 146 9.24 -6.51 15.86
N LYS A 147 9.91 -5.95 14.84
CA LYS A 147 10.24 -4.52 14.81
C LYS A 147 9.07 -3.69 14.30
N LEU A 148 9.19 -2.40 14.60
CA LEU A 148 8.28 -1.38 14.13
C LEU A 148 8.46 -1.17 12.62
N VAL A 149 7.35 -1.02 11.91
CA VAL A 149 7.29 -0.66 10.50
C VAL A 149 6.60 0.69 10.36
N ARG A 150 7.17 1.54 9.51
CA ARG A 150 6.55 2.78 9.06
C ARG A 150 6.29 2.67 7.58
N LYS A 151 5.04 2.86 7.19
CA LYS A 151 4.64 2.77 5.79
C LYS A 151 3.59 3.80 5.47
N VAL A 152 3.41 4.02 4.18
CA VAL A 152 2.26 4.74 3.64
C VAL A 152 1.50 3.83 2.71
N VAL A 153 0.18 3.92 2.76
CA VAL A 153 -0.71 3.32 1.76
C VAL A 153 -1.45 4.46 1.10
N ALA A 154 -0.97 4.89 -0.06
CA ALA A 154 -1.67 5.90 -0.86
C ALA A 154 -2.82 5.22 -1.63
N LYS A 155 -4.03 5.68 -1.36
CA LYS A 155 -5.27 5.28 -2.03
C LYS A 155 -5.48 6.21 -3.21
N VAL A 156 -5.40 5.64 -4.42
CA VAL A 156 -5.52 6.39 -5.67
C VAL A 156 -6.79 5.99 -6.39
N PRO A 157 -7.69 6.92 -6.73
CA PRO A 157 -8.91 6.57 -7.46
C PRO A 157 -8.58 5.78 -8.73
N LYS A 158 -9.25 4.64 -8.92
CA LYS A 158 -8.93 3.66 -9.96
C LYS A 158 -8.93 4.28 -11.37
N GLU A 159 -9.79 5.25 -11.62
CA GLU A 159 -9.90 5.98 -12.88
C GLU A 159 -8.65 6.80 -13.25
N LEU A 160 -7.80 7.14 -12.27
CA LEU A 160 -6.53 7.83 -12.50
C LEU A 160 -5.42 6.86 -12.94
N ILE A 161 -5.60 5.56 -12.71
CA ILE A 161 -4.61 4.54 -13.03
C ILE A 161 -4.73 4.15 -14.50
N LYS A 162 -3.81 4.68 -15.32
CA LYS A 162 -3.69 4.38 -16.76
C LYS A 162 -2.44 3.56 -17.06
N LEU A 163 -2.21 2.51 -16.27
CA LEU A 163 -1.09 1.60 -16.49
C LEU A 163 -1.31 0.84 -17.81
N LYS A 164 -0.52 1.19 -18.81
CA LYS A 164 -0.31 0.38 -20.02
C LYS A 164 1.06 -0.26 -19.87
N LEU A 165 1.08 -1.57 -19.67
CA LEU A 165 2.28 -2.39 -19.76
C LEU A 165 2.61 -2.66 -21.23
#